data_AF-A0ABF7QND3-F1
#
_entry.id   AF-A0ABF7QND3-F1
#
_cell.length_a   1.000
_cell.length_b   1.000
_cell.length_c   1.000
_cell.angle_alpha   90.00
_cell.angle_beta   90.00
_cell.angle_gamma   90.00
#
_symmetry.space_group_name_H-M   'P 1'
#
loop_
_entity.id
_entity.type
_entity.pdbx_description
1 polymer ?
#
loop_
_entity_poly.entity_id
_entity_poly.type
_entity_poly.pdbx_seq_one_letter_code
_entity_poly.pdbx_strand_id
1 'polypeptide(L)'
;MSFSPAALWPVIMLFASNIFMTFAWYGHLKHKSSAIFLAILVSWGIAFFEYCLAVPANRIGSAVYTTAQLKTMQEVITLIVFAGFSIFWLGENLTWNHAIGFALIAIGASFIFRA
;
A
#
# COMPACT_ATOMS: atom_id res chain seq x y z
N MET A 1 -9.20 19.78 15.65
CA MET A 1 -8.25 19.22 14.66
C MET A 1 -8.68 19.77 13.30
N SER A 2 -7.98 20.75 12.75
CA SER A 2 -8.24 21.18 11.37
C SER A 2 -7.69 20.10 10.43
N PHE A 3 -8.54 19.51 9.59
CA PHE A 3 -8.11 18.61 8.53
C PHE A 3 -7.35 19.43 7.49
N SER A 4 -6.05 19.61 7.68
CA SER A 4 -5.23 20.26 6.67
C SER A 4 -5.15 19.33 5.45
N PRO A 5 -5.15 19.87 4.22
CA PRO A 5 -4.88 19.06 3.03
C PRO A 5 -3.59 18.25 3.15
N ALA A 6 -2.59 18.77 3.87
CA ALA A 6 -1.33 18.07 4.14
C ALA A 6 -1.46 16.83 5.03
N ALA A 7 -2.51 16.71 5.84
CA ALA A 7 -2.80 15.51 6.62
C ALA A 7 -3.60 14.46 5.83
N LEU A 8 -4.58 14.89 5.04
CA LEU A 8 -5.49 13.97 4.33
C LEU A 8 -4.93 13.48 2.99
N TRP A 9 -4.30 14.36 2.23
CA TRP A 9 -3.83 14.06 0.88
C TRP A 9 -2.81 12.92 0.82
N PRO A 10 -1.82 12.84 1.73
CA PRO A 10 -0.91 11.71 1.76
C PRO A 10 -1.63 10.36 1.88
N VAL A 11 -2.62 10.25 2.76
CA VAL A 11 -3.38 8.99 2.95
C VAL A 11 -4.02 8.53 1.65
N ILE A 12 -4.72 9.44 0.94
CA ILE A 12 -5.42 9.14 -0.31
C ILE A 12 -4.43 8.74 -1.40
N MET A 13 -3.36 9.51 -1.56
CA MET A 13 -2.33 9.22 -2.57
C MET A 13 -1.59 7.93 -2.27
N LEU A 14 -1.25 7.66 -1.02
CA LEU A 14 -0.60 6.43 -0.57
C LEU A 14 -1.49 5.22 -0.82
N PHE A 15 -2.80 5.33 -0.57
CA PHE A 15 -3.77 4.29 -0.89
C PHE A 15 -3.83 4.01 -2.39
N ALA A 16 -3.98 5.05 -3.22
CA ALA A 16 -3.98 4.91 -4.67
C ALA A 16 -2.66 4.33 -5.20
N SER A 17 -1.52 4.80 -4.66
CA SER A 17 -0.19 4.26 -4.95
C SER A 17 -0.13 2.77 -4.67
N ASN A 18 -0.64 2.36 -3.51
CA ASN A 18 -0.55 0.97 -3.08
C ASN A 18 -1.34 0.00 -3.96
N ILE A 19 -2.41 0.48 -4.62
CA ILE A 19 -3.10 -0.32 -5.66
C ILE A 19 -2.11 -0.67 -6.76
N PHE A 20 -1.41 0.31 -7.33
CA PHE A 20 -0.37 0.07 -8.34
C PHE A 20 0.74 -0.84 -7.80
N MET A 21 1.24 -0.58 -6.59
CA MET A 21 2.27 -1.41 -5.97
C MET A 21 1.85 -2.88 -5.87
N THR A 22 0.62 -3.13 -5.42
CA THR A 22 0.08 -4.48 -5.26
C THR A 22 -0.03 -5.21 -6.60
N PHE A 23 -0.49 -4.52 -7.65
CA PHE A 23 -0.50 -5.09 -9.00
C PHE A 23 0.91 -5.33 -9.55
N ALA A 24 1.86 -4.43 -9.30
CA ALA A 24 3.25 -4.59 -9.72
C ALA A 24 3.90 -5.82 -9.07
N TRP A 25 3.65 -6.08 -7.78
CA TRP A 25 4.21 -7.22 -7.06
C TRP A 25 3.50 -8.55 -7.34
N TYR A 26 2.17 -8.54 -7.44
CA TYR A 26 1.39 -9.78 -7.42
C TYR A 26 0.48 -9.97 -8.63
N GLY A 27 0.23 -8.95 -9.44
CA GLY A 27 -0.68 -9.01 -10.59
C GLY A 27 -0.30 -10.09 -11.60
N HIS A 28 1.00 -10.29 -11.81
CA HIS A 28 1.54 -11.30 -12.71
C HIS A 28 1.31 -12.74 -12.23
N LEU A 29 0.93 -12.96 -10.96
CA LEU A 29 0.59 -14.30 -10.43
C LEU A 29 -0.65 -14.89 -11.09
N LYS A 30 -1.49 -14.08 -11.74
CA LYS A 30 -2.59 -14.55 -12.58
C LYS A 30 -2.13 -15.03 -13.97
N HIS A 31 -0.90 -14.72 -14.36
CA HIS A 31 -0.33 -14.94 -15.69
C HIS A 31 1.02 -15.69 -15.61
N LYS A 32 1.10 -16.75 -14.80
CA LYS A 32 2.35 -17.49 -14.50
C LYS A 32 3.04 -18.12 -15.71
N SER A 33 2.34 -18.30 -16.83
CA SER A 33 2.90 -18.80 -18.09
C SER A 33 3.64 -17.73 -18.91
N SER A 34 3.53 -16.45 -18.53
CA SER A 34 4.23 -15.36 -19.20
C SER A 34 5.73 -15.47 -18.98
N ALA A 35 6.52 -15.02 -19.97
CA ALA A 35 7.96 -14.93 -19.81
C ALA A 35 8.32 -14.04 -18.61
N ILE A 36 9.23 -14.50 -17.73
CA ILE A 36 9.64 -13.77 -16.52
C ILE A 36 10.12 -12.36 -16.86
N PHE A 37 10.88 -12.20 -17.94
CA PHE A 37 11.36 -10.89 -18.38
C PHE A 37 10.22 -9.92 -18.73
N LEU A 38 9.16 -10.42 -19.38
CA LEU A 38 7.98 -9.61 -19.67
C LEU A 38 7.24 -9.22 -18.39
N ALA A 39 7.09 -10.15 -17.44
CA ALA A 39 6.48 -9.86 -16.14
C ALA A 39 7.26 -8.75 -15.40
N ILE A 40 8.60 -8.83 -15.37
CA ILE A 40 9.47 -7.81 -14.76
C ILE A 40 9.24 -6.44 -15.42
N LEU A 41 9.29 -6.36 -16.76
CA LEU A 41 9.12 -5.09 -17.46
C LEU A 41 7.75 -4.46 -17.22
N VAL A 42 6.69 -5.25 -17.24
CA VAL A 42 5.33 -4.77 -16.94
C VAL A 42 5.23 -4.31 -15.49
N SER A 43 5.76 -5.08 -14.53
CA SER A 43 5.79 -4.69 -13.11
C SER A 43 6.53 -3.37 -12.89
N TRP A 44 7.65 -3.14 -13.57
CA TRP A 44 8.37 -1.85 -13.54
C TRP A 44 7.53 -0.72 -14.14
N GLY A 45 6.86 -0.96 -15.26
CA GLY A 45 5.95 0.01 -15.86
C GLY A 45 4.80 0.42 -14.94
N ILE A 46 4.26 -0.52 -14.15
CA ILE A 46 3.22 -0.24 -13.15
C ILE A 46 3.82 0.54 -11.95
N ALA A 47 4.99 0.13 -11.47
CA ALA A 47 5.68 0.79 -10.35
C ALA A 47 6.04 2.25 -10.67
N PHE A 48 6.26 2.62 -11.94
CA PHE A 48 6.45 4.02 -12.30
C PHE A 48 5.26 4.92 -11.89
N PHE A 49 4.02 4.48 -12.11
CA PHE A 49 2.82 5.22 -11.72
C PHE A 49 2.60 5.26 -10.20
N GLU A 50 2.98 4.18 -9.52
CA GLU A 50 3.08 4.15 -8.05
C GLU A 50 3.96 5.29 -7.55
N TYR A 51 5.20 5.41 -8.06
CA TYR A 51 6.13 6.45 -7.61
C TYR A 51 5.62 7.87 -7.90
N CYS A 52 4.85 8.07 -8.97
CA CYS A 52 4.21 9.35 -9.27
C CYS A 52 3.22 9.79 -8.18
N LEU A 53 2.70 8.85 -7.37
CA LEU A 53 1.80 9.12 -6.25
C LEU A 53 2.53 9.04 -4.90
N ALA A 54 3.33 8.00 -4.65
CA ALA A 54 4.05 7.84 -3.39
C ALA A 54 5.04 8.98 -3.11
N VAL A 55 5.77 9.46 -4.11
CA VAL A 55 6.79 10.50 -3.89
C VAL A 55 6.15 11.83 -3.45
N PRO A 56 5.13 12.38 -4.15
CA PRO A 56 4.47 13.60 -3.67
C PRO A 56 3.72 13.38 -2.35
N ALA A 57 3.09 12.21 -2.14
CA ALA A 57 2.38 11.90 -0.90
C ALA A 57 3.31 12.02 0.32
N ASN A 58 4.49 11.40 0.26
CA ASN A 58 5.46 11.43 1.33
C ASN A 58 6.06 12.83 1.53
N ARG A 59 6.32 13.57 0.44
CA ARG A 59 6.80 14.97 0.54
C ARG A 59 5.78 15.87 1.22
N ILE A 60 4.51 15.81 0.81
CA ILE A 60 3.43 16.58 1.43
C ILE A 60 3.23 16.15 2.89
N GLY A 61 3.19 14.85 3.14
CA GLY A 61 2.96 14.30 4.47
C GLY A 61 4.10 14.59 5.44
N SER A 62 5.35 14.69 4.97
CA SER A 62 6.51 15.01 5.83
C SER A 62 6.42 16.38 6.51
N ALA A 63 5.51 17.26 6.06
CA ALA A 63 5.26 18.53 6.73
C ALA A 63 4.45 18.39 8.03
N VAL A 64 3.76 17.26 8.23
CA VAL A 64 2.85 17.04 9.38
C VAL A 64 3.05 15.69 10.08
N TYR A 65 3.65 14.71 9.40
CA TYR A 65 3.96 13.37 9.93
C TYR A 65 5.46 13.15 9.97
N THR A 66 5.92 12.38 10.96
CA THR A 66 7.28 11.86 10.94
C THR A 66 7.43 10.78 9.87
N THR A 67 8.65 10.53 9.41
CA THR A 67 8.94 9.44 8.46
C THR A 67 8.47 8.08 8.99
N ALA A 68 8.58 7.86 10.31
CA ALA A 68 8.11 6.64 10.95
C ALA A 68 6.59 6.50 10.84
N GLN A 69 5.83 7.58 11.07
CA GLN A 69 4.38 7.62 10.92
C GLN A 69 3.94 7.40 9.47
N LEU A 70 4.63 8.01 8.49
CA LEU A 70 4.34 7.80 7.07
C LEU A 70 4.56 6.34 6.65
N LYS A 71 5.67 5.74 7.08
CA LYS A 71 5.97 4.34 6.76
C LYS A 71 4.95 3.39 7.38
N THR A 72 4.58 3.60 8.65
CA THR A 72 3.64 2.71 9.33
C THR A 72 2.22 2.86 8.80
N MET A 73 1.80 4.08 8.44
CA MET A 73 0.57 4.30 7.68
C MET A 73 0.55 3.50 6.38
N GLN A 74 1.67 3.52 5.64
CA GLN A 74 1.79 2.77 4.39
C GLN A 74 1.68 1.26 4.60
N GLU A 75 2.24 0.70 5.68
CA GLU A 75 2.08 -0.73 5.98
C GLU A 75 0.60 -1.10 6.21
N VAL A 76 -0.13 -0.29 6.99
CA VAL A 76 -1.57 -0.53 7.23
C VAL A 76 -2.37 -0.45 5.93
N ILE A 77 -2.11 0.58 5.12
CA ILE A 77 -2.71 0.73 3.79
C ILE A 77 -2.39 -0.48 2.91
N THR A 78 -1.14 -0.96 2.93
CA THR A 78 -0.70 -2.12 2.14
C THR A 78 -1.51 -3.36 2.47
N LEU A 79 -1.73 -3.64 3.76
CA LEU A 79 -2.50 -4.81 4.17
C LEU A 79 -3.96 -4.71 3.75
N ILE A 80 -4.56 -3.51 3.84
CA ILE A 80 -5.95 -3.28 3.42
C ILE A 80 -6.10 -3.49 1.89
N VAL A 81 -5.21 -2.88 1.11
CA VAL A 81 -5.23 -3.02 -0.36
C VAL A 81 -4.93 -4.45 -0.78
N PHE A 82 -3.94 -5.09 -0.17
CA PHE A 82 -3.61 -6.49 -0.42
C PHE A 82 -4.78 -7.42 -0.09
N ALA A 83 -5.49 -7.20 1.02
CA ALA A 83 -6.66 -7.99 1.38
C ALA A 83 -7.74 -7.92 0.29
N GLY A 84 -8.06 -6.72 -0.19
CA GLY A 84 -8.99 -6.55 -1.32
C GLY A 84 -8.47 -7.21 -2.60
N PHE A 85 -7.21 -7.02 -2.94
CA PHE A 85 -6.58 -7.63 -4.11
C PHE A 85 -6.63 -9.16 -4.08
N SER A 86 -6.30 -9.78 -2.94
CA SER A 86 -6.31 -11.24 -2.77
C SER A 86 -7.71 -11.80 -3.06
N ILE A 87 -8.76 -11.19 -2.51
CA ILE A 87 -10.15 -11.62 -2.71
C ILE A 87 -10.61 -11.37 -4.15
N PHE A 88 -10.45 -10.14 -4.66
CA PHE A 88 -11.08 -9.74 -5.93
C PHE A 88 -10.25 -10.08 -7.17
N TRP A 89 -8.92 -10.13 -7.07
CA TRP A 89 -8.04 -10.39 -8.21
C TRP A 89 -7.55 -11.84 -8.27
N LEU A 90 -7.04 -12.36 -7.16
CA LEU A 90 -6.52 -13.73 -7.05
C LEU A 90 -7.62 -14.76 -6.77
N GLY A 91 -8.75 -14.35 -6.22
CA GLY A 91 -9.84 -15.25 -5.80
C GLY A 91 -9.48 -16.07 -4.56
N GLU A 92 -8.51 -15.61 -3.77
CA GLU A 92 -8.07 -16.26 -2.55
C GLU A 92 -8.94 -15.81 -1.37
N ASN A 93 -9.30 -16.77 -0.51
CA ASN A 93 -10.08 -16.48 0.68
C ASN A 93 -9.18 -16.05 1.84
N LEU A 94 -9.46 -14.88 2.43
CA LEU A 94 -8.81 -14.47 3.66
C LEU A 94 -9.45 -15.18 4.86
N THR A 95 -8.62 -15.96 5.56
CA THR A 95 -9.02 -16.59 6.82
C THR A 95 -9.01 -15.61 7.99
N TRP A 96 -9.68 -15.99 9.10
CA TRP A 96 -9.66 -15.24 10.35
C TRP A 96 -8.25 -15.00 10.90
N ASN A 97 -7.33 -15.94 10.72
CA ASN A 97 -5.95 -15.77 11.16
C ASN A 97 -5.24 -14.65 10.40
N HIS A 98 -5.51 -14.48 9.10
CA HIS A 98 -4.98 -13.35 8.32
C HIS A 98 -5.56 -12.03 8.84
N ALA A 99 -6.87 -11.97 9.08
CA ALA A 99 -7.52 -10.77 9.61
C ALA A 99 -6.97 -10.37 10.98
N ILE A 100 -6.80 -11.32 11.90
CA ILE A 100 -6.20 -11.08 13.22
C ILE A 100 -4.76 -10.60 13.08
N GLY A 101 -3.96 -11.25 12.23
CA GLY A 101 -2.58 -10.84 11.97
C GLY A 101 -2.48 -9.40 11.45
N PHE A 102 -3.31 -9.04 10.47
CA PHE A 102 -3.35 -7.68 9.92
C PHE A 102 -3.82 -6.66 10.95
N ALA A 103 -4.81 -7.00 11.77
CA ALA A 103 -5.28 -6.13 12.86
C ALA A 103 -4.18 -5.89 13.90
N LEU A 104 -3.42 -6.91 14.29
CA LEU A 104 -2.31 -6.76 15.24
C LEU A 104 -1.20 -5.86 14.69
N ILE A 105 -0.88 -5.96 13.40
CA ILE A 105 0.07 -5.05 12.74
C ILE A 105 -0.45 -3.61 12.77
N ALA A 106 -1.73 -3.40 12.45
CA ALA A 106 -2.34 -2.07 12.49
C ALA A 106 -2.41 -1.47 13.91
N ILE A 107 -2.68 -2.30 14.92
CA ILE A 107 -2.62 -1.89 16.33
C ILE A 107 -1.18 -1.49 16.69
N GLY A 108 -0.18 -2.28 16.30
CA GLY A 108 1.23 -1.94 16.48
C GLY A 108 1.61 -0.60 15.86
N ALA A 109 1.13 -0.32 14.64
CA ALA A 109 1.34 0.95 13.96
C ALA A 109 0.78 2.14 14.77
N SER A 110 -0.34 1.99 15.47
CA SER A 110 -0.97 3.07 16.25
C SER A 110 -0.09 3.61 17.38
N PHE A 111 0.82 2.80 17.93
CA PHE A 111 1.76 3.24 18.96
C PHE A 111 2.78 4.26 18.42
N ILE A 112 3.14 4.16 17.14
CA ILE A 112 4.09 5.08 16.48
C ILE A 112 3.51 6.48 16.32
N PHE A 113 2.18 6.62 16.32
CA PHE A 113 1.49 7.92 16.27
C PHE A 113 1.39 8.61 17.63
N ARG A 114 1.77 7.92 18.71
CA ARG A 114 1.77 8.43 20.10
C ARG A 114 3.18 8.70 20.64
N ALA A 115 4.20 8.38 19.86
CA ALA A 115 5.61 8.57 20.18
C ALA A 115 6.04 10.03 19.99
#